data_AF-A0A661CGX8-F1
#
_entry.id   AF-A0A661CGX8-F1
#
_cell.length_a   1.000
_cell.length_b   1.000
_cell.length_c   1.000
_cell.angle_alpha   90.00
_cell.angle_beta   90.00
_cell.angle_gamma   90.00
#
_symmetry.space_group_name_H-M   'P 1'
#
loop_
_entity.id
_entity.type
_entity.pdbx_description
1 polymer ?
#
loop_
_entity_poly.entity_id
_entity_poly.type
_entity_poly.pdbx_seq_one_letter_code
_entity_poly.pdbx_strand_id
1 'polypeptide(L)'
;MIRGLLILILSLLPMIAGAEPGIPAVTVTTAEGGGQSYTVTLQILALMTILTLLPSALIMMTSFTRIIIVLAILRQAMGVQSTPSNQVLIGLSLFLTFFIMHPVFDNAYQNGVKPYIDGG
;
A
#
# COMPACT_ATOMS: atom_id res chain seq x y z
N MET A 1 -0.47 -6.40 56.17
CA MET A 1 -0.15 -4.97 55.90
C MET A 1 0.53 -4.76 54.55
N ILE A 2 1.50 -5.60 54.13
CA ILE A 2 2.26 -5.44 52.88
C ILE A 2 1.42 -5.50 51.58
N ARG A 3 0.35 -6.31 51.55
CA ARG A 3 -0.52 -6.48 50.38
C ARG A 3 -1.35 -5.24 50.03
N GLY A 4 -1.79 -4.48 51.04
CA GLY A 4 -2.55 -3.24 50.85
C GLY A 4 -1.70 -2.12 50.26
N LEU A 5 -0.44 -2.03 50.70
CA LEU A 5 0.54 -1.07 50.17
C LEU A 5 0.84 -1.34 48.68
N LEU A 6 0.90 -2.61 48.28
CA LEU A 6 1.18 -3.03 46.90
C LEU A 6 0.04 -2.68 45.94
N ILE A 7 -1.22 -2.80 46.38
CA ILE A 7 -2.40 -2.44 45.58
C ILE A 7 -2.52 -0.93 45.42
N LEU A 8 -2.21 -0.17 46.48
CA LEU A 8 -2.19 1.30 46.43
C LEU A 8 -1.10 1.82 45.47
N ILE A 9 0.09 1.21 45.48
CA ILE A 9 1.15 1.54 44.51
C ILE A 9 0.71 1.22 43.09
N LEU A 10 0.06 0.08 42.86
CA LEU A 10 -0.39 -0.33 41.53
C LEU A 10 -1.49 0.59 40.97
N SER A 11 -2.35 1.15 41.82
CA SER A 11 -3.38 2.11 41.39
C SER A 11 -2.84 3.50 41.08
N LEU A 12 -1.61 3.84 41.50
CA LEU A 12 -0.97 5.12 41.17
C LEU A 12 -0.14 5.09 39.88
N LEU A 13 0.16 3.90 39.32
CA LEU A 13 0.84 3.79 38.01
C LEU A 13 0.16 4.51 36.84
N PRO A 14 -1.18 4.54 36.68
CA PRO A 14 -1.79 5.25 35.56
C PRO A 14 -1.63 6.78 35.63
N MET A 15 -1.16 7.35 36.75
CA MET A 15 -0.99 8.80 36.89
C MET A 15 0.39 9.31 36.44
N ILE A 16 1.38 8.41 36.34
CA ILE A 16 2.72 8.69 35.77
C ILE A 16 2.85 8.23 34.31
N ALA A 17 1.93 7.38 33.84
CA ALA A 17 1.74 7.18 32.42
C ALA A 17 1.07 8.43 31.85
N GLY A 18 1.86 9.30 31.21
CA GLY A 18 1.31 10.37 30.39
C GLY A 18 0.40 9.76 29.34
N ALA A 19 -0.91 9.72 29.62
CA ALA A 19 -1.92 9.38 28.64
C ALA A 19 -1.93 10.53 27.63
N GLU A 20 -1.14 10.39 26.57
CA GLU A 20 -1.23 11.24 25.41
C GLU A 20 -2.68 11.16 24.92
N PRO A 21 -3.41 12.29 24.84
CA PRO A 21 -4.82 12.28 24.56
C PRO A 21 -5.03 11.86 23.10
N GLY A 22 -5.48 10.63 22.92
CA GLY A 22 -6.07 10.14 21.69
C GLY A 22 -5.06 9.71 20.64
N ILE A 23 -5.47 8.74 19.82
CA ILE A 23 -4.74 8.36 18.61
C ILE A 23 -4.61 9.64 17.75
N PRO A 24 -3.39 10.12 17.44
CA PRO A 24 -3.18 11.33 16.63
C PRO A 24 -3.77 11.27 15.21
N ALA A 25 -4.36 10.13 14.83
CA ALA A 25 -5.00 9.87 13.55
C ALA A 25 -6.47 10.32 13.48
N VAL A 26 -7.13 10.61 14.62
CA VAL A 26 -8.57 10.94 14.65
C VAL A 26 -8.82 12.18 15.51
N THR A 27 -8.22 13.32 15.16
CA THR A 27 -8.63 14.64 15.65
C THR A 27 -9.05 15.48 14.44
N VAL A 28 -10.36 15.54 14.18
CA VAL A 28 -10.94 16.45 13.19
C VAL A 28 -11.07 17.82 13.87
N THR A 29 -10.09 18.69 13.71
CA THR A 29 -10.24 20.10 14.09
C THR A 29 -11.01 20.81 12.98
N THR A 30 -12.25 21.20 13.30
CA THR A 30 -13.07 22.05 12.42
C THR A 30 -12.51 23.47 12.48
N ALA A 31 -11.92 23.95 11.38
CA ALA A 31 -11.61 25.37 11.23
C ALA A 31 -12.92 26.16 11.05
N GLU A 32 -12.98 27.39 11.57
CA GLU A 32 -14.15 28.32 11.60
C GLU A 32 -14.62 28.81 10.21
N GLY A 33 -14.59 27.95 9.18
CA GLY A 33 -14.98 28.26 7.81
C GLY A 33 -15.35 27.04 6.95
N GLY A 34 -15.67 25.89 7.54
CA GLY A 34 -16.18 24.72 6.81
C GLY A 34 -15.13 23.88 6.05
N GLY A 35 -13.83 24.16 6.24
CA GLY A 35 -12.74 23.33 5.77
C GLY A 35 -12.29 22.33 6.83
N GLN A 36 -12.49 21.03 6.58
CA GLN A 36 -11.99 19.96 7.45
C GLN A 36 -10.48 19.82 7.24
N SER A 37 -9.68 20.44 8.12
CA SER A 37 -8.23 20.26 8.13
C SER A 37 -7.90 18.89 8.72
N TYR A 38 -7.74 17.88 7.87
CA TYR A 38 -7.19 16.60 8.27
C TYR A 38 -5.78 16.80 8.84
N THR A 39 -5.52 16.29 10.04
CA THR A 39 -4.17 16.30 10.64
C THR A 39 -3.16 15.70 9.66
N VAL A 40 -2.01 16.36 9.47
CA VAL A 40 -0.93 15.95 8.54
C VAL A 40 -0.60 14.45 8.65
N THR A 41 -0.67 13.90 9.86
CA THR A 41 -0.53 12.46 10.15
C THR A 41 -1.52 11.58 9.40
N LEU A 42 -2.80 11.96 9.33
CA LEU A 42 -3.83 11.19 8.61
C LEU A 42 -3.63 11.26 7.09
N GLN A 43 -3.20 12.41 6.57
CA GLN A 43 -2.85 12.56 5.16
C GLN A 43 -1.65 11.68 4.78
N ILE A 44 -0.60 11.65 5.61
CA ILE A 44 0.56 10.78 5.40
C ILE A 44 0.16 9.30 5.48
N LEU A 45 -0.69 8.93 6.44
CA LEU A 45 -1.20 7.57 6.58
C LEU A 45 -1.95 7.12 5.32
N ALA A 46 -2.85 7.96 4.81
CA ALA A 46 -3.59 7.70 3.58
C ALA A 46 -2.66 7.58 2.37
N LEU A 47 -1.67 8.47 2.25
CA LEU A 47 -0.69 8.43 1.16
C LEU A 47 0.14 7.14 1.19
N MET A 48 0.65 6.73 2.35
CA MET A 48 1.42 5.50 2.50
C MET A 48 0.59 4.25 2.20
N THR A 49 -0.69 4.27 2.58
CA THR A 49 -1.62 3.18 2.27
C THR A 49 -1.82 3.06 0.76
N ILE A 50 -2.06 4.17 0.06
CA ILE A 50 -2.22 4.15 -1.40
C ILE A 50 -0.90 3.71 -2.06
N LEU A 51 0.25 4.24 -1.62
CA LEU A 51 1.55 3.96 -2.23
C LEU A 51 1.96 2.48 -2.11
N THR A 52 1.60 1.83 -1.00
CA THR A 52 1.88 0.40 -0.78
C THR A 52 0.96 -0.52 -1.58
N LEU A 53 -0.29 -0.13 -1.81
CA LEU A 53 -1.25 -0.91 -2.61
C LEU A 53 -1.11 -0.66 -4.13
N LEU A 54 -0.61 0.50 -4.52
CA LEU A 54 -0.42 0.87 -5.92
C LEU A 54 0.38 -0.16 -6.74
N PRO A 55 1.56 -0.67 -6.30
CA PRO A 55 2.32 -1.62 -7.11
C PRO A 55 1.59 -2.95 -7.32
N SER A 56 0.88 -3.47 -6.32
CA SER A 56 0.11 -4.71 -6.48
C SER A 56 -1.12 -4.50 -7.36
N ALA A 57 -1.80 -3.36 -7.21
CA ALA A 57 -2.92 -2.98 -8.07
C ALA A 57 -2.50 -2.87 -9.55
N LEU A 58 -1.36 -2.22 -9.84
CA LEU A 58 -0.82 -2.15 -11.20
C LEU A 58 -0.56 -3.53 -11.79
N ILE A 59 0.06 -4.43 -11.02
CA ILE A 59 0.33 -5.80 -11.47
C ILE A 59 -0.97 -6.55 -11.80
N MET A 60 -2.01 -6.37 -10.98
CA MET A 60 -3.32 -7.02 -11.18
C MET A 60 -4.13 -6.43 -12.35
N MET A 61 -3.98 -5.14 -12.64
CA MET A 61 -4.68 -4.47 -13.74
C MET A 61 -4.03 -4.70 -15.12
N THR A 62 -2.79 -5.20 -15.16
CA THR A 62 -2.04 -5.41 -16.41
C THR A 62 -2.10 -6.87 -16.87
N SER A 63 -1.51 -7.15 -18.04
CA SER A 63 -1.38 -8.51 -18.57
C SER A 63 -0.49 -9.44 -17.73
N PHE A 64 0.25 -8.92 -16.74
CA PHE A 64 1.20 -9.69 -15.93
C PHE A 64 0.56 -10.92 -15.30
N THR A 65 -0.60 -10.75 -14.64
CA THR A 65 -1.27 -11.84 -13.91
C THR A 65 -1.64 -12.99 -14.83
N ARG A 66 -2.09 -12.70 -16.06
CA ARG A 66 -2.42 -13.75 -17.03
C ARG A 66 -1.18 -14.48 -17.52
N ILE A 67 -0.11 -13.75 -17.82
CA ILE A 67 1.14 -14.31 -18.33
C ILE A 67 1.78 -15.22 -17.29
N ILE A 68 1.92 -14.75 -16.04
CA ILE A 68 2.56 -15.54 -14.98
C ILE A 68 1.79 -16.82 -14.65
N ILE A 69 0.45 -16.76 -14.63
CA ILE A 69 -0.39 -17.94 -14.38
C ILE A 69 -0.22 -18.97 -15.51
N VAL A 70 -0.26 -18.54 -16.77
CA VAL A 70 -0.06 -19.45 -17.90
C VAL A 70 1.32 -20.10 -17.85
N LEU A 71 2.38 -19.31 -17.63
CA LEU A 71 3.74 -19.85 -17.53
C LEU A 71 3.91 -20.78 -16.31
N ALA A 72 3.26 -20.48 -15.17
CA ALA A 72 3.29 -21.33 -13.99
C ALA A 72 2.56 -22.67 -14.21
N ILE A 73 1.42 -22.65 -14.91
CA ILE A 73 0.70 -23.88 -15.30
C ILE A 73 1.54 -24.70 -16.27
N LEU A 74 2.21 -24.07 -17.25
CA LEU A 74 3.11 -24.77 -18.17
C LEU A 74 4.26 -25.44 -17.42
N ARG A 75 4.85 -24.78 -16.42
CA ARG A 75 5.87 -25.40 -15.55
C ARG A 75 5.33 -26.64 -14.86
N GLN A 76 4.14 -26.55 -14.27
CA GLN A 76 3.49 -27.69 -13.60
C GLN A 76 3.26 -28.85 -14.57
N ALA A 77 2.81 -28.54 -15.79
CA ALA A 77 2.52 -29.52 -16.83
C ALA A 77 3.77 -30.25 -17.34
N MET A 78 4.94 -29.61 -17.29
CA MET A 78 6.21 -30.24 -17.68
C MET A 78 6.76 -31.23 -16.63
N GLY A 79 6.13 -31.37 -15.45
CA GLY A 79 6.56 -32.30 -14.41
C GLY A 79 7.89 -31.95 -13.72
N VAL A 80 8.48 -30.80 -14.06
CA VAL A 80 9.74 -30.31 -13.50
C VAL A 80 9.45 -29.32 -12.37
N GLN A 81 9.89 -29.63 -11.14
CA GLN A 81 9.56 -28.81 -9.96
C GLN A 81 10.48 -27.59 -9.79
N SER A 82 11.75 -27.69 -10.22
CA SER A 82 12.79 -26.69 -9.91
C SER A 82 13.24 -25.86 -11.11
N THR A 83 12.96 -26.32 -12.33
CA THR A 83 13.29 -25.59 -13.56
C THR A 83 12.01 -25.27 -14.31
N PRO A 84 11.74 -24.01 -14.67
CA PRO A 84 12.45 -22.77 -14.34
C PRO A 84 12.16 -22.26 -12.91
N SER A 85 13.14 -21.56 -12.29
CA SER A 85 12.97 -20.91 -10.98
C SER A 85 11.87 -19.83 -11.01
N ASN A 86 11.18 -19.61 -9.88
CA ASN A 86 10.11 -18.61 -9.75
C ASN A 86 10.57 -17.20 -10.14
N GLN A 87 11.83 -16.84 -9.83
CA GLN A 87 12.40 -15.54 -10.19
C GLN A 87 12.49 -15.35 -11.71
N VAL A 88 12.83 -16.42 -12.45
CA VAL A 88 12.92 -16.39 -13.92
C VAL A 88 11.54 -16.22 -14.54
N LEU A 89 10.54 -16.94 -14.02
CA LEU A 89 9.15 -16.80 -14.46
C LEU A 89 8.64 -15.36 -14.26
N ILE A 90 8.90 -14.77 -13.09
CA ILE A 90 8.52 -13.38 -12.80
C ILE A 90 9.22 -12.41 -13.76
N GLY A 91 10.53 -12.58 -13.98
CA GLY A 91 11.30 -11.74 -14.90
C GLY A 91 10.79 -11.79 -16.34
N LEU A 92 10.53 -13.00 -16.86
CA LEU A 92 9.94 -13.20 -18.19
C LEU A 92 8.54 -12.58 -18.28
N SER A 93 7.73 -12.73 -17.23
CA SER A 93 6.37 -12.18 -17.16
C SER A 93 6.38 -10.66 -17.19
N LEU A 94 7.27 -10.01 -16.43
CA LEU A 94 7.40 -8.55 -16.43
C LEU A 94 7.88 -8.03 -17.79
N PHE A 95 8.88 -8.67 -18.39
CA PHE A 95 9.40 -8.26 -19.70
C PHE A 95 8.32 -8.34 -20.78
N LEU A 96 7.61 -9.47 -20.86
CA LEU A 96 6.50 -9.63 -21.80
C LEU A 96 5.35 -8.66 -21.52
N THR A 97 5.08 -8.35 -20.25
CA THR A 97 4.07 -7.36 -19.87
C THR A 97 4.43 -5.98 -20.40
N PHE A 98 5.67 -5.50 -20.20
CA PHE A 98 6.08 -4.20 -20.73
C PHE A 98 6.01 -4.15 -22.25
N PHE A 99 6.42 -5.22 -22.92
CA PHE A 99 6.35 -5.32 -24.38
C PHE A 99 4.90 -5.23 -24.90
N ILE A 100 3.96 -5.97 -24.28
CA ILE A 100 2.56 -6.01 -24.69
C ILE A 100 1.82 -4.72 -24.29
N MET A 101 2.16 -4.13 -23.15
CA MET A 101 1.49 -2.95 -22.59
C MET A 101 2.00 -1.61 -23.12
N HIS A 102 3.04 -1.59 -23.96
CA HIS A 102 3.56 -0.37 -24.58
C HIS A 102 2.47 0.60 -25.10
N PRO A 103 1.50 0.19 -25.95
CA PRO A 103 0.48 1.11 -26.45
C PRO A 103 -0.47 1.64 -25.36
N VAL A 104 -0.68 0.87 -24.30
CA VAL A 104 -1.54 1.31 -23.17
C VAL A 104 -0.83 2.39 -22.36
N PHE A 105 0.48 2.25 -22.14
CA PHE A 105 1.27 3.29 -21.48
C PHE A 105 1.32 4.58 -22.30
N ASP A 106 1.48 4.49 -23.62
CA ASP A 106 1.40 5.66 -24.50
C ASP A 106 0.04 6.35 -24.39
N ASN A 107 -1.05 5.57 -24.46
CA ASN A 107 -2.40 6.12 -24.37
C ASN A 107 -2.67 6.78 -23.00
N ALA A 108 -2.22 6.15 -21.91
CA ALA A 108 -2.34 6.69 -20.55
C ALA A 108 -1.52 7.98 -20.38
N TYR A 109 -0.33 8.05 -20.98
CA TYR A 109 0.48 9.26 -20.96
C TYR A 109 -0.19 10.41 -21.73
N GLN A 110 -0.65 10.15 -22.97
CA GLN A 110 -1.26 11.18 -23.83
C GLN A 110 -2.60 11.69 -23.27
N ASN A 111 -3.44 10.82 -22.72
CA ASN A 111 -4.79 11.19 -22.26
C ASN A 111 -4.88 11.57 -20.78
N GLY A 112 -3.90 11.17 -19.96
CA GLY A 112 -3.91 11.44 -18.52
C GLY A 112 -2.85 12.43 -18.10
N VAL A 113 -1.58 12.08 -18.33
CA VAL A 113 -0.44 12.83 -17.81
C VAL A 113 -0.23 14.13 -18.58
N LYS A 114 -0.23 14.06 -19.91
CA LYS A 114 0.02 15.19 -20.80
C LYS A 114 -0.96 16.37 -20.57
N PRO A 115 -2.30 16.19 -20.53
CA PRO A 115 -3.21 17.31 -20.27
C PRO A 115 -3.07 17.89 -18.85
N TYR A 116 -2.68 17.07 -17.86
CA TYR A 116 -2.42 17.57 -16.51
C TYR A 116 -1.19 18.48 -16.45
N ILE A 117 -0.14 18.16 -17.22
CA ILE A 117 1.11 18.94 -17.28
C ILE A 117 0.97 20.16 -18.20
N ASP A 118 0.31 20.00 -19.35
CA ASP A 118 0.10 21.07 -20.33
C ASP A 118 -0.94 22.11 -19.85
N GLY A 119 -1.58 21.86 -18.71
CA GLY A 119 -2.40 22.85 -18.01
C GLY A 119 -3.82 22.97 -18.56
N GLY A 120 -4.49 21.86 -18.88
CA GLY A 120 -5.91 21.87 -19.28
C GLY A 120 -6.19 22.49 -20.64
#